data_AF-A0A382TGM5-F1
#
_entry.id   AF-A0A382TGM5-F1
#
_cell.length_a   1.000
_cell.length_b   1.000
_cell.length_c   1.000
_cell.angle_alpha   90.00
_cell.angle_beta   90.00
_cell.angle_gamma   90.00
#
_symmetry.space_group_name_H-M   'P 1'
#
loop_
_entity.id
_entity.type
_entity.pdbx_description
1 polymer ?
#
loop_
_entity_poly.entity_id
_entity_poly.type
_entity_poly.pdbx_seq_one_letter_code
_entity_poly.pdbx_strand_id
1 'polypeptide(L)'
;MRQIDRLHYMDSLRATAMFLGLVLHGSVVFAQWSVDFLRVQDEPSVYVRLFPELVHVFRMQLFFLVAGFFSMVVCQKRGIKSYAINRFKRIFVPFILCVLFL
;
A
#
# COMPACT_ATOMS: atom_id res chain seq x y z
N MET A 1 9.99 2.73 -29.36
CA MET A 1 9.47 2.41 -28.02
C MET A 1 7.96 2.33 -28.09
N ARG A 2 7.33 1.27 -27.56
CA ARG A 2 5.88 1.10 -27.60
C ARG A 2 5.23 2.16 -26.68
N GLN A 3 4.47 3.09 -27.23
CA GLN A 3 3.65 4.05 -26.49
C GLN A 3 2.54 3.24 -25.81
N ILE A 4 2.69 2.96 -24.52
CA ILE A 4 1.63 2.36 -23.71
C ILE A 4 0.78 3.52 -23.19
N ASP A 5 -0.46 3.59 -23.67
CA ASP A 5 -1.48 4.50 -23.17
C ASP A 5 -1.78 4.26 -21.69
N ARG A 6 -2.42 5.23 -21.04
CA ARG A 6 -2.69 5.15 -19.61
C ARG A 6 -3.62 3.96 -19.30
N LEU A 7 -3.15 3.06 -18.45
CA LEU A 7 -3.90 1.86 -18.04
C LEU A 7 -4.90 2.22 -16.94
N HIS A 8 -6.07 2.74 -17.33
CA HIS A 8 -7.10 3.21 -16.40
C HIS A 8 -7.58 2.14 -15.42
N TYR A 9 -7.74 0.89 -15.86
CA TYR A 9 -8.15 -0.22 -15.00
C TYR A 9 -7.13 -0.51 -13.88
N MET A 10 -5.84 -0.31 -14.13
CA MET A 10 -4.79 -0.50 -13.12
C MET A 10 -4.75 0.63 -12.10
N ASP A 11 -5.04 1.85 -12.55
CA ASP A 11 -5.22 3.00 -11.65
C ASP A 11 -6.43 2.77 -10.72
N SER A 12 -7.55 2.28 -11.26
CA SER A 12 -8.74 1.91 -10.48
C SER A 12 -8.44 0.78 -9.49
N LEU A 13 -7.76 -0.29 -9.92
CA LEU A 13 -7.36 -1.41 -9.05
C LEU A 13 -6.55 -0.91 -7.84
N ARG A 14 -5.55 -0.06 -8.09
CA ARG A 14 -4.74 0.54 -7.02
C ARG A 14 -5.61 1.42 -6.11
N ALA A 15 -6.50 2.23 -6.68
CA ALA A 15 -7.37 3.12 -5.89
C ALA A 15 -8.31 2.31 -4.98
N THR A 16 -8.93 1.25 -5.49
CA THR A 16 -9.76 0.33 -4.69
C THR A 16 -8.94 -0.33 -3.58
N ALA A 17 -7.73 -0.81 -3.88
CA ALA A 17 -6.86 -1.40 -2.87
C ALA A 17 -6.44 -0.39 -1.77
N MET A 18 -6.20 0.87 -2.13
CA MET A 18 -5.92 1.96 -1.16
C MET A 18 -7.15 2.28 -0.31
N PHE A 19 -8.34 2.32 -0.90
CA PHE A 19 -9.59 2.55 -0.19
C PHE A 19 -9.90 1.43 0.82
N LEU A 20 -9.66 0.17 0.45
CA LEU A 20 -9.76 -0.96 1.37
C LEU A 20 -8.79 -0.85 2.57
N GLY A 21 -7.65 -0.17 2.39
CA GLY A 21 -6.74 0.17 3.49
C GLY A 21 -7.36 1.14 4.51
N LEU A 22 -8.06 2.17 4.05
CA LEU A 22 -8.78 3.11 4.92
C LEU A 22 -9.85 2.38 5.75
N VAL A 23 -10.64 1.52 5.11
CA VAL A 23 -11.66 0.69 5.79
C VAL A 23 -11.00 -0.21 6.84
N LEU A 24 -9.87 -0.84 6.51
CA LEU A 24 -9.12 -1.66 7.46
C LEU A 24 -8.68 -0.83 8.67
N HIS A 25 -8.02 0.30 8.47
CA HIS A 25 -7.53 1.12 9.59
C HIS A 25 -8.67 1.65 10.48
N GLY A 26 -9.82 1.99 9.91
CA GLY A 26 -11.01 2.35 10.69
C GLY A 26 -11.58 1.18 11.48
N SER A 27 -11.54 -0.04 10.93
CA SER A 27 -12.08 -1.23 11.58
C SER A 27 -11.25 -1.77 12.74
N VAL A 28 -9.93 -1.50 12.77
CA VAL A 28 -9.01 -2.03 13.79
C VAL A 28 -9.38 -1.60 15.21
N VAL A 29 -9.94 -0.39 15.37
CA VAL A 29 -10.39 0.15 16.68
C VAL A 29 -11.57 -0.65 17.25
N PHE A 30 -12.33 -1.33 16.39
CA PHE A 30 -13.52 -2.12 16.74
C PHE A 30 -13.26 -3.63 16.71
N ALA A 31 -12.07 -4.07 16.30
CA ALA A 31 -11.72 -5.48 16.19
C ALA A 31 -11.22 -6.05 17.53
N GLN A 32 -11.47 -7.34 17.77
CA GLN A 32 -11.02 -8.08 18.97
C GLN A 32 -9.50 -8.08 19.20
N TRP A 33 -8.71 -7.55 18.27
CA TRP A 33 -7.24 -7.47 18.31
C TRP A 33 -6.72 -6.23 19.03
N SER A 34 -7.56 -5.25 19.38
CA SER A 34 -7.12 -4.09 20.16
C SER A 34 -6.61 -4.58 21.52
N VAL A 35 -5.30 -4.50 21.72
CA VAL A 35 -4.67 -4.53 23.05
C VAL A 35 -5.56 -3.77 24.03
N ASP A 36 -5.88 -4.38 25.19
CA ASP A 36 -7.00 -3.97 26.05
C ASP A 36 -7.06 -2.46 26.39
N PHE A 37 -5.93 -1.75 26.33
CA PHE A 37 -5.84 -0.30 26.56
C PHE A 37 -6.34 0.60 25.40
N LEU A 38 -6.45 0.08 24.17
CA LEU A 38 -6.95 0.79 22.98
C LEU A 38 -8.36 0.34 22.58
N ARG A 39 -8.96 -0.56 23.37
CA ARG A 39 -10.27 -1.13 23.10
C ARG A 39 -11.35 -0.11 23.45
N VAL A 40 -12.06 0.38 22.44
CA VAL A 40 -13.12 1.39 22.59
C VAL A 40 -14.50 0.76 22.80
N GLN A 41 -14.64 -0.56 22.58
CA GLN A 41 -15.92 -1.27 22.65
C GLN A 41 -15.84 -2.55 23.49
N ASP A 42 -16.82 -2.73 24.37
CA ASP A 42 -16.96 -3.89 25.24
C ASP A 42 -17.44 -5.13 24.47
N GLU A 43 -18.23 -4.95 23.40
CA GLU A 43 -18.77 -6.02 22.55
C GLU A 43 -18.14 -6.03 21.14
N PRO A 44 -16.96 -6.64 20.96
CA PRO A 44 -16.31 -6.71 19.66
C PRO A 44 -16.96 -7.79 18.78
N SER A 45 -17.26 -7.44 17.53
CA SER A 45 -17.87 -8.34 16.54
C SER A 45 -16.83 -9.20 15.81
N VAL A 46 -17.08 -10.50 15.71
CA VAL A 46 -16.24 -11.45 14.94
C VAL A 46 -16.18 -11.07 13.46
N TYR A 47 -17.27 -10.52 12.90
CA TYR A 47 -17.31 -10.09 11.50
C TYR A 47 -16.36 -8.92 11.24
N VAL A 48 -16.28 -7.98 12.19
CA VAL A 48 -15.39 -6.82 12.13
C VAL A 48 -13.93 -7.22 12.31
N ARG A 49 -13.66 -8.39 12.91
CA ARG A 49 -12.32 -9.01 12.91
C ARG A 49 -12.00 -9.76 11.62
N LEU A 50 -12.95 -10.53 11.07
CA LEU A 50 -12.67 -11.43 9.94
C LEU A 50 -12.51 -10.68 8.61
N PHE A 51 -13.31 -9.65 8.37
CA PHE A 51 -13.28 -8.90 7.12
C PHE A 51 -11.92 -8.19 6.87
N PRO A 52 -11.34 -7.46 7.84
CA PRO A 52 -10.03 -6.82 7.68
C PRO A 52 -8.90 -7.82 7.45
N GLU A 53 -8.92 -8.96 8.13
CA GLU A 53 -7.94 -10.04 7.97
C GLU A 53 -7.97 -10.60 6.55
N LEU A 54 -9.18 -10.89 6.04
CA LEU A 54 -9.35 -11.37 4.67
C LEU A 54 -8.80 -10.36 3.65
N VAL A 55 -9.09 -9.07 3.83
CA VAL A 55 -8.57 -7.99 2.98
C VAL A 55 -7.05 -7.87 3.10
N HIS A 56 -6.52 -7.98 4.31
CA HIS A 56 -5.09 -7.85 4.60
C HIS A 56 -4.27 -8.93 3.88
N VAL A 57 -4.77 -10.17 3.86
CA VAL A 57 -4.08 -11.34 3.29
C VAL A 57 -3.77 -11.22 1.80
N PHE A 58 -4.56 -10.48 1.01
CA PHE A 58 -4.28 -10.32 -0.43
C PHE A 58 -3.86 -8.91 -0.82
N ARG A 59 -4.27 -7.87 -0.07
CA ARG A 59 -4.06 -6.48 -0.48
C ARG A 59 -2.57 -6.12 -0.54
N MET A 60 -1.76 -6.60 0.39
CA MET A 60 -0.31 -6.29 0.40
C MET A 60 0.39 -6.92 -0.83
N GLN A 61 0.07 -8.17 -1.14
CA GLN A 61 0.54 -8.93 -2.29
C GLN A 61 0.08 -8.27 -3.59
N LEU A 62 -1.17 -7.80 -3.64
CA LEU A 62 -1.71 -7.02 -4.75
C LEU A 62 -0.91 -5.73 -4.97
N PHE A 63 -0.58 -4.99 -3.91
CA PHE A 63 0.26 -3.80 -4.03
C PHE A 63 1.65 -4.12 -4.57
N PHE A 64 2.29 -5.19 -4.11
CA PHE A 64 3.59 -5.61 -4.63
C PHE A 64 3.53 -5.97 -6.13
N LEU A 65 2.49 -6.69 -6.54
CA LEU A 65 2.27 -7.06 -7.94
C LEU A 65 2.07 -5.81 -8.82
N VAL A 66 1.18 -4.91 -8.41
CA VAL A 66 0.90 -3.65 -9.13
C VAL A 66 2.15 -2.77 -9.17
N ALA A 67 2.89 -2.66 -8.08
CA ALA A 67 4.14 -1.89 -8.01
C ALA A 67 5.23 -2.48 -8.91
N GLY A 68 5.36 -3.81 -8.95
CA GLY A 68 6.28 -4.52 -9.83
C GLY A 68 5.95 -4.31 -11.31
N PHE A 69 4.67 -4.42 -11.67
CA PHE A 69 4.19 -4.17 -13.02
C PHE A 69 4.54 -2.75 -13.50
N PHE A 70 4.16 -1.72 -12.72
CA PHE A 70 4.47 -0.34 -13.09
C PHE A 70 5.97 -0.03 -13.06
N SER A 71 6.72 -0.67 -12.17
CA SER A 71 8.18 -0.56 -12.14
C SER A 71 8.81 -1.01 -13.45
N MET A 72 8.37 -2.15 -13.99
CA MET A 72 8.85 -2.66 -15.27
C MET A 72 8.46 -1.74 -16.42
N VAL A 73 7.22 -1.24 -16.46
CA VAL A 73 6.76 -0.29 -17.47
C VAL A 73 7.62 0.99 -17.47
N VAL A 74 7.93 1.54 -16.29
CA VAL A 74 8.79 2.73 -16.18
C VAL A 74 10.24 2.41 -16.54
N CYS A 75 10.76 1.26 -16.12
CA CYS A 75 12.12 0.82 -16.45
C CYS A 75 12.31 0.67 -17.97
N GLN A 76 11.33 0.10 -18.67
CA GLN A 76 11.36 -0.01 -20.12
C GLN A 76 11.25 1.36 -20.83
N LYS A 77 10.47 2.30 -20.29
CA LYS A 77 10.31 3.64 -20.88
C LYS A 77 11.52 4.57 -20.64
N ARG A 78 12.18 4.50 -19.48
CA ARG A 78 13.24 5.45 -19.07
C ARG A 78 14.65 4.85 -19.00
N GLY A 79 14.78 3.53 -19.14
CA GLY A 79 16.03 2.80 -18.97
C GLY A 79 16.41 2.56 -17.51
N ILE A 80 17.27 1.56 -17.29
CA ILE A 80 17.56 1.03 -15.95
C ILE A 80 18.33 2.02 -15.07
N LYS A 81 19.25 2.81 -15.65
CA LYS A 81 20.03 3.82 -14.93
C LYS A 81 19.14 4.93 -14.36
N SER A 82 18.26 5.49 -15.19
CA SER A 82 17.31 6.53 -14.77
C SER A 82 16.33 6.01 -13.71
N TYR A 83 15.84 4.77 -13.89
CA TYR A 83 14.99 4.10 -12.93
C TYR A 83 15.65 3.92 -11.55
N ALA A 84 16.90 3.43 -11.51
CA ALA A 84 17.63 3.19 -10.27
C ALA A 84 17.92 4.49 -9.50
N ILE A 85 18.40 5.54 -10.19
CA ILE A 85 18.68 6.84 -9.56
C ILE A 85 17.40 7.44 -8.98
N ASN A 86 16.28 7.37 -9.72
CA ASN A 86 15.01 7.89 -9.24
C ASN A 86 14.53 7.14 -7.99
N ARG A 87 14.67 5.81 -7.97
CA ARG A 87 14.26 5.00 -6.81
C ARG A 87 15.16 5.26 -5.60
N PHE A 88 16.47 5.39 -5.82
CA PHE A 88 17.42 5.73 -4.78
C PHE A 88 17.10 7.09 -4.15
N LYS A 89 16.92 8.15 -4.95
CA LYS A 89 16.57 9.49 -4.44
C LYS A 89 15.28 9.47 -3.62
N ARG A 90 14.25 8.75 -4.07
CA ARG A 90 12.96 8.69 -3.36
C ARG A 90 13.00 7.94 -2.03
N ILE A 91 14.01 7.10 -1.78
CA ILE A 91 14.17 6.36 -0.53
C ILE A 91 15.21 7.04 0.36
N PHE A 92 16.37 7.39 -0.22
CA PHE A 92 17.52 7.92 0.51
C PHE A 92 17.28 9.33 1.05
N VAL A 93 16.62 10.21 0.28
CA VAL A 93 16.33 11.58 0.74
C VAL A 93 15.44 11.58 1.99
N PRO A 94 14.24 10.95 1.99
CA PRO A 94 13.42 10.93 3.21
C PRO A 94 14.09 10.17 4.36
N PHE A 95 14.89 9.14 4.08
CA PHE A 95 15.65 8.43 5.12
C PHE A 95 16.64 9.34 5.85
N ILE A 96 17.50 10.05 5.12
CA ILE A 96 18.49 10.96 5.71
C ILE A 96 17.80 12.10 6.46
N LEU A 97 16.74 12.68 5.89
CA LEU A 97 15.98 13.71 6.58
C LEU A 97 15.37 13.17 7.88
N CYS A 98 14.77 11.97 7.86
CA CYS A 98 14.21 11.41 9.08
C CYS A 98 15.29 11.13 10.12
N VAL A 99 16.45 10.60 9.75
CA VAL A 99 17.56 10.33 10.68
C VAL A 99 18.17 11.60 11.28
N LEU A 100 18.18 12.71 10.55
CA LEU A 100 18.77 13.97 11.02
C LEU A 100 17.82 14.81 11.86
N PHE A 101 16.50 14.73 11.61
CA PHE A 101 15.50 15.59 12.23
C PHE A 101 14.57 14.89 13.25
N LEU A 102 14.49 13.55 13.22
CA LEU A 102 13.76 12.73 14.19
C LEU A 102 14.71 12.20 15.27
#